data_AF-A0A971X7L4-F1
#
_entry.id   AF-A0A971X7L4-F1
#
_cell.length_a   1.000
_cell.length_b   1.000
_cell.length_c   1.000
_cell.angle_alpha   90.00
_cell.angle_beta   90.00
_cell.angle_gamma   90.00
#
_symmetry.space_group_name_H-M   'P 1'
#
loop_
_entity.id
_entity.type
_entity.pdbx_description
1 polymer ?
#
loop_
_entity_poly.entity_id
_entity_poly.type
_entity_poly.pdbx_seq_one_letter_code
_entity_poly.pdbx_strand_id
1 'polypeptide(L)'
;DELKKTFMLLNELAPQPGVVKAFQRRYDFFNIKVLLKAELQGMETPSILVETGNFEKDEIIRIIRDRFYEELTPDMRDTIHNVYDVFSRTRDPQVIDLLLDKASFSQFASDLLNIDNAFLQSIAKLTIDITNLKMFVRARAINKTTDFLKKILLEGGEIPAELYLDNAEKPVEVLTEALRETRYRDVVKKGLDLYKEKGNLSSLEKLLDNFFMEFLYQAKLITVGVEPFVVYLYAKETEIRNVRIIMTGKINNLPVDLIRERLRLGYV
;
A
#
# COMPACT_ATOMS: atom_id res chain seq x y z
N ASP A 1 8.60 -16.79 -5.89
CA ASP A 1 10.02 -17.21 -5.91
C ASP A 1 10.99 -16.04 -5.77
N GLU A 2 11.09 -15.13 -6.74
CA GLU A 2 12.09 -14.03 -6.67
C GLU A 2 11.97 -13.13 -5.43
N LEU A 3 10.75 -12.79 -5.03
CA LEU A 3 10.54 -11.98 -3.82
C LEU A 3 10.95 -12.72 -2.55
N LYS A 4 10.73 -14.04 -2.49
CA LYS A 4 11.17 -14.89 -1.36
C LYS A 4 12.69 -14.90 -1.26
N LYS A 5 13.38 -15.12 -2.38
CA LYS A 5 14.85 -15.01 -2.45
C LYS A 5 15.35 -13.63 -2.02
N THR A 6 14.65 -12.57 -2.43
CA THR A 6 14.96 -11.19 -2.04
C THR A 6 14.88 -11.03 -0.52
N PHE A 7 13.80 -11.46 0.12
CA PHE A 7 13.66 -11.37 1.58
C PHE A 7 14.64 -12.26 2.34
N MET A 8 14.97 -13.46 1.83
CA MET A 8 16.01 -14.31 2.42
C MET A 8 17.37 -13.61 2.42
N LEU A 9 17.78 -13.07 1.26
CA LEU A 9 19.02 -12.31 1.14
C LEU A 9 19.02 -11.08 2.05
N LEU A 10 17.91 -10.35 2.13
CA LEU A 10 17.80 -9.18 3.00
C LEU A 10 17.86 -9.58 4.48
N ASN A 11 17.25 -10.70 4.90
CA ASN A 11 17.35 -11.17 6.28
C ASN A 11 18.79 -11.59 6.66
N GLU A 12 19.57 -12.10 5.71
CA GLU A 12 20.99 -12.44 5.93
C GLU A 12 21.89 -11.19 5.99
N LEU A 13 21.57 -10.14 5.23
CA LEU A 13 22.45 -8.98 5.05
C LEU A 13 21.99 -7.72 5.78
N ALA A 14 20.75 -7.65 6.28
CA ALA A 14 20.17 -6.40 6.75
C ALA A 14 20.84 -5.91 8.04
N PRO A 15 21.29 -4.63 8.07
CA PRO A 15 21.83 -4.03 9.29
C PRO A 15 20.75 -3.83 10.37
N GLN A 16 19.48 -3.76 9.96
CA GLN A 16 18.33 -3.57 10.84
C GLN A 16 17.19 -4.54 10.48
N PRO A 17 17.08 -5.69 11.18
CA PRO A 17 16.05 -6.70 10.91
C PRO A 17 14.62 -6.15 11.04
N GLY A 18 14.41 -5.14 11.89
CA GLY A 18 13.12 -4.49 12.08
C GLY A 18 12.53 -3.93 10.78
N VAL A 19 13.38 -3.40 9.88
CA VAL A 19 12.95 -2.90 8.57
C VAL A 19 12.45 -4.04 7.71
N VAL A 20 13.20 -5.14 7.61
CA VAL A 20 12.78 -6.28 6.79
C VAL A 20 11.45 -6.84 7.30
N LYS A 21 11.31 -7.01 8.62
CA LYS A 21 10.06 -7.44 9.26
C LYS A 21 8.88 -6.52 8.93
N ALA A 22 9.07 -5.20 8.92
CA ALA A 22 8.03 -4.24 8.56
C ALA A 22 7.52 -4.45 7.13
N PHE A 23 8.42 -4.70 6.18
CA PHE A 23 8.04 -5.02 4.79
C PHE A 23 7.35 -6.38 4.69
N GLN A 24 7.85 -7.38 5.41
CA GLN A 24 7.27 -8.73 5.45
C GLN A 24 5.84 -8.71 6.03
N ARG A 25 5.56 -7.86 7.04
CA ARG A 25 4.22 -7.74 7.65
C ARG A 25 3.12 -7.40 6.66
N ARG A 26 3.43 -6.68 5.57
CA ARG A 26 2.46 -6.39 4.51
C ARG A 26 1.94 -7.66 3.84
N TYR A 27 2.78 -8.70 3.74
CA TYR A 27 2.39 -10.00 3.21
C TYR A 27 1.62 -10.84 4.24
N ASP A 28 1.93 -10.68 5.52
CA ASP A 28 1.12 -11.26 6.60
C ASP A 28 -0.30 -10.69 6.58
N PHE A 29 -0.46 -9.36 6.48
CA PHE A 29 -1.77 -8.72 6.30
C PHE A 29 -2.52 -9.23 5.06
N PHE A 30 -1.80 -9.43 3.94
CA PHE A 30 -2.41 -10.03 2.75
C PHE A 30 -2.92 -11.46 3.02
N ASN A 31 -2.12 -12.30 3.67
CA ASN A 31 -2.52 -13.66 4.02
C ASN A 31 -3.72 -13.67 4.97
N ILE A 32 -3.69 -12.85 6.03
CA ILE A 32 -4.81 -12.66 6.97
C ILE A 32 -6.07 -12.25 6.20
N LYS A 33 -5.96 -11.29 5.28
CA LYS A 33 -7.09 -10.83 4.47
C LYS A 33 -7.71 -11.93 3.63
N VAL A 34 -6.89 -12.71 2.95
CA VAL A 34 -7.34 -13.84 2.14
C VAL A 34 -8.03 -14.90 3.01
N LEU A 35 -7.46 -15.21 4.17
CA LEU A 35 -8.01 -16.20 5.10
C LEU A 35 -9.34 -15.77 5.71
N LEU A 36 -9.45 -14.52 6.20
CA LEU A 36 -10.70 -14.00 6.75
C LEU A 36 -11.81 -13.96 5.69
N LYS A 37 -11.48 -13.58 4.44
CA LYS A 37 -12.46 -13.62 3.35
C LYS A 37 -13.00 -15.02 3.10
N ALA A 38 -12.11 -16.01 3.06
CA ALA A 38 -12.52 -17.39 2.85
C ALA A 38 -13.40 -17.90 4.00
N GLU A 39 -12.97 -17.70 5.25
CA GLU A 39 -13.74 -18.11 6.43
C GLU A 39 -15.12 -17.45 6.47
N LEU A 40 -15.20 -16.13 6.32
CA LEU A 40 -16.43 -15.35 6.44
C LEU A 40 -17.41 -15.57 5.28
N GLN A 41 -16.92 -16.06 4.15
CA GLN A 41 -17.74 -16.42 2.98
C GLN A 41 -18.03 -17.91 2.87
N GLY A 42 -17.54 -18.73 3.83
CA GLY A 42 -17.71 -20.19 3.79
C GLY A 42 -17.01 -20.86 2.62
N MET A 43 -15.91 -20.27 2.13
CA MET A 43 -15.08 -20.83 1.06
C MET A 43 -13.90 -21.61 1.64
N GLU A 44 -13.38 -22.55 0.85
CA GLU A 44 -12.14 -23.24 1.21
C GLU A 44 -10.94 -22.29 1.21
N THR A 45 -9.91 -22.64 1.99
CA THR A 45 -8.67 -21.86 2.08
C THR A 45 -8.04 -21.70 0.70
N PRO A 46 -7.86 -20.45 0.21
CA PRO A 46 -7.32 -20.22 -1.11
C PRO A 46 -5.84 -20.65 -1.21
N SER A 47 -5.44 -21.13 -2.39
CA SER A 47 -4.04 -21.51 -2.65
C SER A 47 -3.08 -20.31 -2.80
N ILE A 48 -3.60 -19.08 -2.86
CA ILE A 48 -2.87 -17.85 -3.19
C ILE A 48 -2.06 -17.23 -2.02
N LEU A 49 -1.89 -17.94 -0.91
CA LEU A 49 -1.09 -17.43 0.22
C LEU A 49 0.38 -17.24 -0.17
N VAL A 50 1.02 -16.24 0.44
CA VAL A 50 2.39 -15.83 0.14
C VAL A 50 3.32 -16.26 1.28
N GLU A 51 4.48 -16.80 0.95
CA GLU A 51 5.51 -17.27 1.91
C GLU A 51 6.61 -16.23 2.16
N THR A 52 6.31 -14.95 2.02
CA THR A 52 7.27 -13.84 2.22
C THR A 52 6.95 -13.00 3.45
N GLY A 53 6.01 -13.47 4.28
CA GLY A 53 5.64 -12.87 5.54
C GLY A 53 6.63 -13.14 6.67
N ASN A 54 6.29 -12.73 7.88
CA ASN A 54 7.01 -13.12 9.10
C ASN A 54 6.56 -14.50 9.60
N PHE A 55 5.37 -14.95 9.18
CA PHE A 55 4.82 -16.26 9.53
C PHE A 55 4.89 -17.20 8.34
N GLU A 56 5.12 -18.48 8.64
CA GLU A 56 4.98 -19.53 7.63
C GLU A 56 3.50 -19.73 7.26
N LYS A 57 3.24 -20.27 6.06
CA LYS A 57 1.87 -20.43 5.55
C LYS A 57 0.97 -21.24 6.50
N ASP A 58 1.48 -22.35 7.00
CA ASP A 58 0.70 -23.23 7.90
C ASP A 58 0.49 -22.60 9.27
N GLU A 59 1.43 -21.76 9.71
CA GLU A 59 1.35 -21.03 10.97
C GLU A 59 0.25 -19.97 10.92
N ILE A 60 0.24 -19.11 9.90
CA ILE A 60 -0.81 -18.07 9.78
C ILE A 60 -2.20 -18.68 9.57
N ILE A 61 -2.30 -19.84 8.89
CA ILE A 61 -3.55 -20.59 8.78
C ILE A 61 -4.04 -21.03 10.18
N ARG A 62 -3.17 -21.63 11.00
CA ARG A 62 -3.52 -22.06 12.36
C ARG A 62 -3.94 -20.87 13.23
N ILE A 63 -3.18 -19.78 13.21
CA ILE A 63 -3.49 -18.55 13.95
C ILE A 63 -4.92 -18.07 13.66
N ILE A 64 -5.30 -17.99 12.38
CA ILE A 64 -6.63 -17.53 11.98
C ILE A 64 -7.72 -18.52 12.36
N ARG A 65 -7.54 -19.80 12.01
CA ARG A 65 -8.54 -20.86 12.24
C ARG A 65 -8.81 -21.11 13.72
N ASP A 66 -7.75 -21.17 14.52
CA ASP A 66 -7.82 -21.51 15.94
C ASP A 66 -8.12 -20.26 16.80
N ARG A 67 -8.24 -19.07 16.16
CA ARG A 67 -8.51 -17.76 16.77
C ARG A 67 -7.52 -17.37 17.88
N PHE A 68 -6.28 -17.81 17.75
CA PHE A 68 -5.23 -17.58 18.72
C PHE A 68 -4.25 -16.52 18.21
N TYR A 69 -4.53 -15.26 18.52
CA TYR A 69 -3.85 -14.09 17.96
C TYR A 69 -2.70 -13.55 18.83
N GLU A 70 -2.16 -14.36 19.75
CA GLU A 70 -1.13 -13.93 20.71
C GLU A 70 0.17 -13.51 20.02
N GLU A 71 0.54 -14.20 18.95
CA GLU A 71 1.76 -13.97 18.18
C GLU A 71 1.64 -12.78 17.20
N LEU A 72 0.42 -12.33 16.90
CA LEU A 72 0.18 -11.18 16.03
C LEU A 72 0.47 -9.86 16.76
N THR A 73 0.79 -8.82 15.99
CA THR A 73 0.90 -7.46 16.55
C THR A 73 -0.45 -7.01 17.13
N PRO A 74 -0.45 -6.08 18.11
CA PRO A 74 -1.69 -5.52 18.63
C PRO A 74 -2.62 -4.98 17.53
N ASP A 75 -2.08 -4.21 16.57
CA ASP A 75 -2.87 -3.65 15.47
C ASP A 75 -3.49 -4.74 14.58
N MET A 76 -2.75 -5.83 14.30
CA MET A 76 -3.28 -6.96 13.53
C MET A 76 -4.45 -7.62 14.27
N ARG A 77 -4.26 -7.92 15.56
CA ARG A 77 -5.27 -8.55 16.42
C ARG A 77 -6.53 -7.69 16.49
N ASP A 78 -6.37 -6.41 16.79
CA ASP A 78 -7.48 -5.47 16.95
C ASP A 78 -8.22 -5.27 15.62
N THR A 79 -7.49 -5.26 14.50
CA THR A 79 -8.11 -5.19 13.17
C THR A 79 -8.90 -6.45 12.85
N ILE A 80 -8.39 -7.65 13.17
CA ILE A 80 -9.12 -8.91 12.99
C ILE A 80 -10.42 -8.90 13.81
N HIS A 81 -10.37 -8.49 15.08
CA HIS A 81 -11.55 -8.36 15.92
C HIS A 81 -12.57 -7.38 15.34
N ASN A 82 -12.11 -6.21 14.87
CA ASN A 82 -12.95 -5.20 14.25
C ASN A 82 -13.60 -5.72 12.95
N VAL A 83 -12.86 -6.48 12.14
CA VAL A 83 -13.41 -7.14 10.94
C VAL A 83 -14.56 -8.07 11.30
N TYR A 84 -14.40 -8.93 12.31
CA TYR A 84 -15.49 -9.82 12.75
C TYR A 84 -16.71 -9.03 13.24
N ASP A 85 -16.50 -8.01 14.07
CA ASP A 85 -17.60 -7.22 14.62
C ASP A 85 -18.37 -6.49 13.51
N VAL A 86 -17.69 -5.75 12.64
CA VAL A 86 -18.35 -4.98 11.58
C VAL A 86 -18.99 -5.92 10.56
N PHE A 87 -18.30 -6.98 10.13
CA PHE A 87 -18.86 -7.93 9.16
C PHE A 87 -20.09 -8.66 9.72
N SER A 88 -20.14 -8.97 11.02
CA SER A 88 -21.31 -9.60 11.64
C SER A 88 -22.57 -8.73 11.52
N ARG A 89 -22.40 -7.40 11.54
CA ARG A 89 -23.48 -6.40 11.47
C ARG A 89 -23.85 -6.03 10.05
N THR A 90 -22.89 -5.93 9.13
CA THR A 90 -23.12 -5.42 7.77
C THR A 90 -23.23 -6.51 6.71
N ARG A 91 -22.58 -7.66 6.92
CA ARG A 91 -22.38 -8.74 5.93
C ARG A 91 -21.75 -8.25 4.61
N ASP A 92 -21.06 -7.13 4.63
CA ASP A 92 -20.41 -6.54 3.46
C ASP A 92 -18.94 -6.99 3.36
N PRO A 93 -18.57 -7.80 2.33
CA PRO A 93 -17.19 -8.24 2.14
C PRO A 93 -16.19 -7.10 1.90
N GLN A 94 -16.64 -5.94 1.41
CA GLN A 94 -15.76 -4.79 1.14
C GLN A 94 -15.15 -4.22 2.43
N VAL A 95 -15.81 -4.45 3.57
CA VAL A 95 -15.28 -4.06 4.90
C VAL A 95 -13.96 -4.76 5.20
N ILE A 96 -13.81 -6.02 4.79
CA ILE A 96 -12.60 -6.81 5.07
C ILE A 96 -11.39 -6.18 4.36
N ASP A 97 -11.54 -5.85 3.07
CA ASP A 97 -10.49 -5.13 2.32
C ASP A 97 -10.20 -3.79 2.96
N LEU A 98 -11.23 -3.02 3.27
CA LEU A 98 -11.07 -1.67 3.79
C LEU A 98 -10.29 -1.63 5.11
N LEU A 99 -10.69 -2.47 6.08
CA LEU A 99 -10.08 -2.47 7.41
C LEU A 99 -8.66 -3.02 7.38
N LEU A 100 -8.42 -4.13 6.68
CA LEU A 100 -7.08 -4.73 6.64
C LEU A 100 -6.09 -3.97 5.77
N ASP A 101 -6.53 -3.38 4.65
CA ASP A 101 -5.63 -2.55 3.83
C ASP A 101 -5.26 -1.28 4.61
N LYS A 102 -6.23 -0.64 5.28
CA LYS A 102 -5.94 0.52 6.15
C LYS A 102 -4.94 0.16 7.25
N ALA A 103 -5.22 -0.91 8.00
CA ALA A 103 -4.35 -1.36 9.08
C ALA A 103 -2.95 -1.75 8.58
N SER A 104 -2.85 -2.37 7.40
CA SER A 104 -1.57 -2.73 6.80
C SER A 104 -0.70 -1.50 6.51
N PHE A 105 -1.28 -0.43 5.94
CA PHE A 105 -0.53 0.80 5.69
C PHE A 105 -0.20 1.54 6.98
N SER A 106 -1.13 1.60 7.94
CA SER A 106 -0.90 2.21 9.26
C SER A 106 0.21 1.51 10.03
N GLN A 107 0.18 0.17 10.13
CA GLN A 107 1.22 -0.61 10.81
C GLN A 107 2.56 -0.46 10.11
N PHE A 108 2.61 -0.49 8.77
CA PHE A 108 3.85 -0.30 8.02
C PHE A 108 4.48 1.07 8.29
N ALA A 109 3.67 2.14 8.27
CA ALA A 109 4.17 3.47 8.58
C ALA A 109 4.63 3.59 10.04
N SER A 110 3.86 3.04 10.98
CA SER A 110 4.23 2.99 12.41
C SER A 110 5.55 2.26 12.63
N ASP A 111 5.73 1.09 12.01
CA ASP A 111 6.96 0.31 12.08
C ASP A 111 8.18 1.11 11.63
N LEU A 112 8.06 1.87 10.55
CA LEU A 112 9.15 2.72 10.04
C LEU A 112 9.37 3.99 10.87
N LEU A 113 8.31 4.59 11.41
CA LEU A 113 8.39 5.79 12.27
C LEU A 113 9.08 5.50 13.60
N ASN A 114 8.91 4.29 14.13
CA ASN A 114 9.53 3.85 15.38
C ASN A 114 11.04 3.53 15.23
N ILE A 115 11.58 3.59 14.02
CA ILE A 115 13.01 3.42 13.76
C ILE A 115 13.64 4.80 13.67
N ASP A 116 14.72 5.02 14.43
CA ASP A 116 15.47 6.27 14.42
C ASP A 116 16.34 6.39 13.16
N ASN A 117 15.68 6.64 12.04
CA ASN A 117 16.30 6.91 10.76
C ASN A 117 15.41 7.86 9.94
N ALA A 118 15.94 9.05 9.63
CA ALA A 118 15.20 10.10 8.94
C ALA A 118 14.68 9.70 7.55
N PHE A 119 15.41 8.82 6.84
CA PHE A 119 14.98 8.32 5.54
C PHE A 119 13.77 7.38 5.68
N LEU A 120 13.79 6.45 6.63
CA LEU A 120 12.64 5.56 6.89
C LEU A 120 11.41 6.33 7.37
N GLN A 121 11.59 7.32 8.25
CA GLN A 121 10.51 8.20 8.69
C GLN A 121 9.93 9.02 7.53
N SER A 122 10.77 9.47 6.59
CA SER A 122 10.31 10.15 5.37
C SER A 122 9.52 9.20 4.46
N ILE A 123 9.97 7.93 4.32
CA ILE A 123 9.23 6.90 3.57
C ILE A 123 7.86 6.65 4.19
N ALA A 124 7.76 6.58 5.52
CA ALA A 124 6.51 6.35 6.23
C ALA A 124 5.48 7.44 5.90
N LYS A 125 5.88 8.71 6.08
CA LYS A 125 5.04 9.88 5.77
C LYS A 125 4.63 9.92 4.30
N LEU A 126 5.58 9.72 3.40
CA LEU A 126 5.34 9.70 1.96
C LEU A 126 4.38 8.58 1.55
N THR A 127 4.49 7.41 2.17
CA THR A 127 3.58 6.27 1.96
C THR A 127 2.16 6.62 2.40
N ILE A 128 2.00 7.25 3.57
CA ILE A 128 0.70 7.70 4.08
C ILE A 128 0.08 8.72 3.13
N ASP A 129 0.79 9.80 2.79
CA ASP A 129 0.27 10.89 1.96
C ASP A 129 -0.13 10.39 0.56
N ILE A 130 0.71 9.59 -0.08
CA ILE A 130 0.42 9.02 -1.41
C ILE A 130 -0.80 8.10 -1.33
N THR A 131 -0.91 7.29 -0.29
CA THR A 131 -2.05 6.39 -0.11
C THR A 131 -3.33 7.19 0.12
N ASN A 132 -3.29 8.21 0.98
CA ASN A 132 -4.41 9.14 1.20
C ASN A 132 -4.82 9.88 -0.07
N LEU A 133 -3.88 10.40 -0.87
CA LEU A 133 -4.16 11.05 -2.15
C LEU A 133 -4.88 10.09 -3.12
N LYS A 134 -4.39 8.85 -3.26
CA LYS A 134 -5.02 7.83 -4.11
C LYS A 134 -6.42 7.48 -3.61
N MET A 135 -6.58 7.24 -2.31
CA MET A 135 -7.87 6.91 -1.70
C MET A 135 -8.87 8.04 -1.86
N PHE A 136 -8.44 9.28 -1.62
CA PHE A 136 -9.27 10.47 -1.74
C PHE A 136 -9.81 10.63 -3.17
N VAL A 137 -8.93 10.63 -4.18
CA VAL A 137 -9.35 10.82 -5.57
C VAL A 137 -10.25 9.67 -6.04
N ARG A 138 -9.96 8.42 -5.65
CA ARG A 138 -10.83 7.27 -5.94
C ARG A 138 -12.20 7.43 -5.30
N ALA A 139 -12.26 7.72 -3.99
CA ALA A 139 -13.50 7.89 -3.25
C ALA A 139 -14.38 8.99 -3.87
N ARG A 140 -13.77 10.09 -4.32
CA ARG A 140 -14.45 11.17 -5.02
C ARG A 140 -14.97 10.77 -6.39
N ALA A 141 -14.20 10.01 -7.17
CA ALA A 141 -14.63 9.55 -8.49
C ALA A 141 -15.85 8.60 -8.43
N ILE A 142 -16.08 7.94 -7.29
CA ILE A 142 -17.26 7.11 -7.04
C ILE A 142 -18.27 7.75 -6.07
N ASN A 143 -18.21 9.07 -5.88
CA ASN A 143 -19.15 9.88 -5.07
C ASN A 143 -19.35 9.36 -3.63
N LYS A 144 -18.28 8.89 -2.97
CA LYS A 144 -18.33 8.51 -1.55
C LYS A 144 -18.40 9.75 -0.66
N THR A 145 -19.03 9.59 0.50
CA THR A 145 -19.27 10.68 1.45
C THR A 145 -18.02 11.08 2.23
N THR A 146 -18.04 12.29 2.79
CA THR A 146 -16.99 12.78 3.70
C THR A 146 -16.81 11.86 4.92
N ASP A 147 -17.88 11.24 5.42
CA ASP A 147 -17.78 10.27 6.51
C ASP A 147 -17.10 8.96 6.10
N PHE A 148 -17.21 8.56 4.83
CA PHE A 148 -16.41 7.46 4.31
C PHE A 148 -14.93 7.86 4.31
N LEU A 149 -14.58 9.07 3.85
CA LEU A 149 -13.20 9.55 3.87
C LEU A 149 -12.58 9.53 5.27
N LYS A 150 -13.29 10.02 6.30
CA LYS A 150 -12.81 9.97 7.70
C LYS A 150 -12.43 8.56 8.14
N LYS A 151 -13.15 7.53 7.66
CA LYS A 151 -12.89 6.14 8.01
C LYS A 151 -11.67 5.57 7.31
N ILE A 152 -11.36 6.02 6.09
CA ILE A 152 -10.29 5.43 5.27
C ILE A 152 -8.96 6.16 5.39
N LEU A 153 -8.96 7.46 5.70
CA LEU A 153 -7.74 8.25 5.80
C LEU A 153 -6.80 7.68 6.87
N LEU A 154 -5.53 7.62 6.50
CA LEU A 154 -4.41 7.23 7.35
C LEU A 154 -3.87 8.47 8.07
N GLU A 155 -3.40 8.28 9.29
CA GLU A 155 -2.78 9.31 10.11
C GLU A 155 -1.24 9.26 10.01
N GLY A 156 -0.57 10.37 10.34
CA GLY A 156 0.90 10.45 10.40
C GLY A 156 1.60 10.94 9.13
N GLY A 157 0.86 11.35 8.10
CA GLY A 157 1.38 11.97 6.89
C GLY A 157 1.78 13.44 7.08
N GLU A 158 2.29 14.09 6.03
CA GLU A 158 2.54 15.54 6.02
C GLU A 158 1.28 16.33 5.64
N ILE A 159 0.34 15.71 4.91
CA ILE A 159 -0.91 16.37 4.53
C ILE A 159 -1.94 16.17 5.66
N PRO A 160 -2.45 17.28 6.26
CA PRO A 160 -3.46 17.18 7.31
C PRO A 160 -4.78 16.58 6.79
N ALA A 161 -5.47 15.82 7.64
CA ALA A 161 -6.74 15.17 7.28
C ALA A 161 -7.80 16.19 6.83
N GLU A 162 -7.80 17.35 7.47
CA GLU A 162 -8.70 18.48 7.22
C GLU A 162 -8.63 18.93 5.76
N LEU A 163 -7.44 18.93 5.14
CA LEU A 163 -7.28 19.30 3.73
C LEU A 163 -8.10 18.38 2.83
N TYR A 164 -8.13 17.08 3.10
CA TYR A 164 -8.95 16.15 2.33
C TYR A 164 -10.44 16.37 2.59
N LEU A 165 -10.83 16.52 3.85
CA LEU A 165 -12.24 16.69 4.22
C LEU A 165 -12.83 17.98 3.65
N ASP A 166 -12.09 19.09 3.72
CA ASP A 166 -12.51 20.39 3.19
C ASP A 166 -12.61 20.43 1.66
N ASN A 167 -11.98 19.46 0.98
CA ASN A 167 -11.99 19.34 -0.49
C ASN A 167 -12.85 18.17 -0.99
N ALA A 168 -13.54 17.44 -0.10
CA ALA A 168 -14.33 16.26 -0.45
C ALA A 168 -15.46 16.57 -1.45
N GLU A 169 -16.11 17.72 -1.30
CA GLU A 169 -17.28 18.13 -2.10
C GLU A 169 -16.97 19.22 -3.15
N LYS A 170 -15.74 19.75 -3.17
CA LYS A 170 -15.29 20.79 -4.12
C LYS A 170 -14.83 20.15 -5.43
N PRO A 171 -14.80 20.82 -6.59
CA PRO A 171 -14.22 20.23 -7.82
C PRO A 171 -12.79 19.70 -7.61
N VAL A 172 -12.40 18.65 -8.32
CA VAL A 172 -11.09 17.96 -8.09
C VAL A 172 -9.90 18.88 -8.37
N GLU A 173 -10.09 19.88 -9.22
CA GLU A 173 -9.13 20.93 -9.56
C GLU A 173 -8.74 21.76 -8.34
N VAL A 174 -9.68 21.98 -7.42
CA VAL A 174 -9.46 22.77 -6.21
C VAL A 174 -8.47 22.08 -5.27
N LEU A 175 -8.38 20.74 -5.33
CA LEU A 175 -7.37 19.98 -4.59
C LEU A 175 -5.94 20.44 -4.95
N THR A 176 -5.68 20.76 -6.21
CA THR A 176 -4.34 21.17 -6.65
C THR A 176 -3.91 22.48 -5.98
N GLU A 177 -4.84 23.42 -5.82
CA GLU A 177 -4.55 24.68 -5.14
C GLU A 177 -4.47 24.50 -3.62
N ALA A 178 -5.27 23.60 -3.03
CA ALA A 178 -5.13 23.23 -1.63
C ALA A 178 -3.75 22.60 -1.33
N LEU A 179 -3.18 21.85 -2.29
CA LEU A 179 -1.87 21.21 -2.18
C LEU A 179 -0.69 22.14 -2.51
N ARG A 180 -0.92 23.44 -2.74
CA ARG A 180 0.10 24.38 -3.25
C ARG A 180 1.39 24.41 -2.44
N GLU A 181 1.29 24.34 -1.12
CA GLU A 181 2.43 24.38 -0.20
C GLU A 181 3.06 22.99 0.04
N THR A 182 2.56 21.96 -0.66
CA THR A 182 3.03 20.58 -0.51
C THR A 182 3.89 20.16 -1.69
N ARG A 183 4.80 19.21 -1.46
CA ARG A 183 5.60 18.56 -2.52
C ARG A 183 4.77 17.81 -3.57
N TYR A 184 3.48 17.57 -3.30
CA TYR A 184 2.59 16.75 -4.14
C TYR A 184 1.85 17.54 -5.21
N ARG A 185 1.89 18.89 -5.16
CA ARG A 185 1.10 19.75 -6.04
C ARG A 185 1.22 19.39 -7.51
N ASP A 186 2.45 19.35 -8.01
CA ASP A 186 2.71 19.22 -9.46
C ASP A 186 2.38 17.81 -9.97
N VAL A 187 2.70 16.77 -9.18
CA VAL A 187 2.38 15.38 -9.55
C VAL A 187 0.87 15.14 -9.54
N VAL A 188 0.15 15.70 -8.56
CA VAL A 188 -1.32 15.61 -8.49
C VAL A 188 -1.96 16.39 -9.63
N LYS A 189 -1.52 17.63 -9.89
CA LYS A 189 -2.01 18.45 -11.00
C LYS A 189 -1.92 17.69 -12.32
N LYS A 190 -0.72 17.21 -12.65
CA LYS A 190 -0.46 16.46 -13.88
C LYS A 190 -1.33 15.21 -13.98
N GLY A 191 -1.53 14.49 -12.88
CA GLY A 191 -2.40 13.31 -12.86
C GLY A 191 -3.88 13.62 -13.02
N LEU A 192 -4.36 14.74 -12.48
CA LEU A 192 -5.74 15.20 -12.65
C LEU A 192 -6.01 15.71 -14.07
N ASP A 193 -5.05 16.40 -14.69
CA ASP A 193 -5.15 16.82 -16.09
C ASP A 193 -5.27 15.60 -17.02
N LEU A 194 -4.42 14.57 -16.81
CA LEU A 194 -4.52 13.30 -17.55
C LEU A 194 -5.84 12.56 -17.28
N TYR A 195 -6.36 12.64 -16.05
CA TYR A 195 -7.65 12.03 -15.72
C TYR A 195 -8.79 12.67 -16.53
N LYS A 196 -8.77 14.00 -16.74
CA LYS A 196 -9.76 14.69 -17.58
C LYS A 196 -9.68 14.27 -19.04
N GLU A 197 -8.47 14.11 -19.57
CA GLU A 197 -8.26 13.74 -20.97
C GLU A 197 -8.63 12.28 -21.25
N LYS A 198 -8.20 11.36 -20.37
CA LYS A 198 -8.29 9.91 -20.61
C LYS A 198 -9.40 9.21 -19.83
N GLY A 199 -10.07 9.91 -18.91
CA GLY A 199 -11.13 9.37 -18.06
C GLY A 199 -10.69 8.27 -17.07
N ASN A 200 -9.38 8.05 -16.86
CA ASN A 200 -8.88 6.98 -15.99
C ASN A 200 -7.93 7.49 -14.89
N LEU A 201 -8.16 7.01 -13.66
CA LEU A 201 -7.33 7.37 -12.50
C LEU A 201 -5.98 6.65 -12.48
N SER A 202 -5.81 5.62 -13.31
CA SER A 202 -4.59 4.81 -13.33
C SER A 202 -3.33 5.62 -13.68
N SER A 203 -3.49 6.71 -14.45
CA SER A 203 -2.40 7.63 -14.77
C SER A 203 -1.93 8.43 -13.55
N LEU A 204 -2.86 8.94 -12.72
CA LEU A 204 -2.51 9.63 -11.47
C LEU A 204 -1.80 8.66 -10.50
N GLU A 205 -2.33 7.45 -10.34
CA GLU A 205 -1.73 6.45 -9.46
C GLU A 205 -0.31 6.09 -9.88
N LYS A 206 -0.07 5.93 -11.18
CA LYS A 206 1.26 5.71 -11.74
C LYS A 206 2.17 6.91 -11.48
N LEU A 207 1.69 8.14 -11.65
CA LEU A 207 2.50 9.33 -11.39
C LEU A 207 2.89 9.45 -9.92
N LEU A 208 2.00 9.14 -8.99
CA LEU A 208 2.31 9.09 -7.57
C LEU A 208 3.28 7.93 -7.22
N ASP A 209 3.12 6.76 -7.83
CA ASP A 209 4.09 5.65 -7.69
C ASP A 209 5.48 6.07 -8.20
N ASN A 210 5.54 6.77 -9.33
CA ASN A 210 6.78 7.26 -9.92
C ASN A 210 7.42 8.34 -9.05
N PHE A 211 6.63 9.28 -8.51
CA PHE A 211 7.11 10.29 -7.57
C PHE A 211 7.74 9.66 -6.32
N PHE A 212 7.14 8.58 -5.81
CA PHE A 212 7.72 7.80 -4.72
C PHE A 212 9.07 7.19 -5.11
N MET A 213 9.16 6.58 -6.29
CA MET A 213 10.43 6.01 -6.79
C MET A 213 11.51 7.08 -7.01
N GLU A 214 11.15 8.25 -7.52
CA GLU A 214 12.07 9.38 -7.69
C GLU A 214 12.63 9.86 -6.35
N PHE A 215 11.80 9.92 -5.30
CA PHE A 215 12.26 10.20 -3.94
C PHE A 215 13.28 9.15 -3.46
N LEU A 216 12.98 7.86 -3.65
CA LEU A 216 13.93 6.79 -3.29
C LEU A 216 15.26 6.91 -4.04
N TYR A 217 15.25 7.40 -5.28
CA TYR A 217 16.46 7.56 -6.08
C TYR A 217 17.36 8.70 -5.61
N GLN A 218 16.83 9.69 -4.89
CA GLN A 218 17.67 10.71 -4.26
C GLN A 218 18.59 10.09 -3.20
N ALA A 219 18.16 9.00 -2.56
CA ALA A 219 18.98 8.25 -1.60
C ALA A 219 19.99 7.30 -2.26
N LYS A 220 20.04 7.20 -3.61
CA LYS A 220 20.98 6.31 -4.33
C LYS A 220 22.46 6.65 -4.10
N LEU A 221 22.76 7.90 -3.76
CA LEU A 221 24.14 8.32 -3.44
C LEU A 221 24.57 7.94 -2.03
N ILE A 222 23.64 7.52 -1.16
CA ILE A 222 23.93 7.00 0.16
C ILE A 222 24.38 5.55 -0.01
N THR A 223 25.64 5.25 0.33
CA THR A 223 26.25 3.92 0.12
C THR A 223 26.37 3.09 1.39
N VAL A 224 26.09 3.68 2.55
CA VAL A 224 26.20 3.03 3.87
C VAL A 224 24.91 3.27 4.63
N GLY A 225 24.36 2.20 5.20
CA GLY A 225 23.14 2.25 6.02
C GLY A 225 22.04 1.36 5.48
N VAL A 226 20.80 1.66 5.88
CA VAL A 226 19.59 0.89 5.52
C VAL A 226 18.97 1.35 4.20
N GLU A 227 19.39 2.52 3.72
CA GLU A 227 18.89 3.20 2.54
C GLU A 227 19.09 2.34 1.27
N PRO A 228 20.28 1.80 0.96
CA PRO A 228 20.46 0.95 -0.23
C PRO A 228 19.60 -0.31 -0.20
N PHE A 229 19.39 -0.89 0.99
CA PHE A 229 18.57 -2.09 1.17
C PHE A 229 17.11 -1.81 0.86
N VAL A 230 16.57 -0.70 1.38
CA VAL A 230 15.18 -0.31 1.14
C VAL A 230 14.94 0.10 -0.30
N VAL A 231 15.87 0.86 -0.90
CA VAL A 231 15.80 1.23 -2.32
C VAL A 231 15.81 -0.03 -3.20
N TYR A 232 16.69 -0.99 -2.91
CA TYR A 232 16.75 -2.27 -3.63
C TYR A 232 15.45 -3.08 -3.48
N LEU A 233 14.85 -3.12 -2.28
CA LEU A 233 13.61 -3.84 -2.06
C LEU A 233 12.45 -3.23 -2.86
N TYR A 234 12.27 -1.91 -2.81
CA TYR A 234 11.24 -1.23 -3.59
C TYR A 234 11.45 -1.34 -5.11
N ALA A 235 12.71 -1.30 -5.54
CA ALA A 235 13.10 -1.58 -6.92
C ALA A 235 12.62 -2.98 -7.36
N LYS A 236 12.95 -4.01 -6.57
CA LYS A 236 12.54 -5.40 -6.85
C LYS A 236 11.02 -5.57 -6.86
N GLU A 237 10.31 -4.97 -5.90
CA GLU A 237 8.85 -5.00 -5.89
C GLU A 237 8.24 -4.33 -7.13
N THR A 238 8.83 -3.24 -7.60
CA THR A 238 8.37 -2.51 -8.79
C THR A 238 8.67 -3.28 -10.07
N GLU A 239 9.83 -3.93 -10.19
CA GLU A 239 10.15 -4.84 -11.29
C GLU A 239 9.15 -5.99 -11.38
N ILE A 240 8.89 -6.67 -10.25
CA ILE A 240 7.91 -7.77 -10.19
C ILE A 240 6.51 -7.28 -10.58
N ARG A 241 6.11 -6.09 -10.12
CA ARG A 241 4.83 -5.48 -10.48
C ARG A 241 4.74 -5.19 -11.98
N ASN A 242 5.80 -4.63 -12.58
CA ASN A 242 5.87 -4.37 -14.01
C ASN A 242 5.79 -5.66 -14.83
N VAL A 243 6.52 -6.71 -14.45
CA VAL A 243 6.42 -8.03 -15.08
C VAL A 243 4.99 -8.56 -15.00
N ARG A 244 4.33 -8.45 -13.85
CA ARG A 244 2.92 -8.85 -13.69
C ARG A 244 1.97 -8.06 -14.60
N ILE A 245 2.18 -6.75 -14.75
CA ILE A 245 1.41 -5.91 -15.67
C ILE A 245 1.59 -6.38 -17.12
N ILE A 246 2.83 -6.67 -17.54
CA ILE A 246 3.13 -7.18 -18.88
C ILE A 246 2.45 -8.52 -19.11
N MET A 247 2.61 -9.47 -18.18
CA MET A 247 2.00 -10.80 -18.26
C MET A 247 0.48 -10.71 -18.35
N THR A 248 -0.15 -9.95 -17.45
CA THR A 248 -1.61 -9.76 -17.44
C THR A 248 -2.08 -9.12 -18.74
N GLY A 249 -1.36 -8.10 -19.23
CA GLY A 249 -1.69 -7.44 -20.50
C GLY A 249 -1.58 -8.38 -21.70
N LYS A 250 -0.54 -9.23 -21.75
CA LYS A 250 -0.35 -10.22 -22.81
C LYS A 250 -1.41 -11.33 -22.77
N ILE A 251 -1.72 -11.86 -21.58
CA ILE A 251 -2.79 -12.87 -21.40
C ILE A 251 -4.14 -12.33 -21.87
N ASN A 252 -4.42 -11.05 -21.62
CA ASN A 252 -5.65 -10.39 -22.04
C ASN A 252 -5.58 -9.76 -23.45
N ASN A 253 -4.53 -10.05 -24.24
CA ASN A 253 -4.32 -9.53 -25.60
C ASN A 253 -4.44 -7.99 -25.71
N LEU A 254 -3.98 -7.26 -24.69
CA LEU A 254 -4.01 -5.79 -24.71
C LEU A 254 -2.97 -5.24 -25.69
N PRO A 255 -3.26 -4.10 -26.35
CA PRO A 255 -2.29 -3.40 -27.19
C PRO A 255 -1.01 -3.06 -26.41
N VAL A 256 0.15 -3.18 -27.08
CA VAL A 256 1.47 -2.96 -26.47
C VAL A 256 1.58 -1.57 -25.85
N ASP A 257 1.04 -0.55 -26.51
CA ASP A 257 1.11 0.83 -26.01
C ASP A 257 0.30 1.00 -24.72
N LEU A 258 -0.87 0.35 -24.61
CA LEU A 258 -1.67 0.34 -23.38
C LEU A 258 -0.94 -0.36 -22.21
N ILE A 259 -0.18 -1.42 -22.50
CA ILE A 259 0.64 -2.09 -21.48
C ILE A 259 1.77 -1.16 -21.05
N ARG A 260 2.47 -0.53 -22.00
CA ARG A 260 3.59 0.38 -21.75
C ARG A 260 3.16 1.59 -20.92
N GLU A 261 1.98 2.15 -21.20
CA GLU A 261 1.41 3.25 -20.43
C GLU A 261 1.21 2.92 -18.95
N ARG A 262 1.00 1.65 -18.60
CA ARG A 262 0.76 1.20 -17.20
C ARG A 262 2.04 0.85 -16.43
N LEU A 263 3.18 0.73 -17.10
CA LEU A 263 4.45 0.43 -16.44
C LEU A 263 4.89 1.59 -15.55
N ARG A 264 5.34 1.28 -14.33
CA ARG A 264 5.95 2.25 -13.42
C ARG A 264 7.44 2.37 -13.70
N LEU A 265 8.05 3.48 -13.26
CA LEU A 265 9.50 3.66 -13.32
C LEU A 265 10.18 2.53 -12.52
N GLY A 266 10.94 1.71 -13.24
CA GLY A 266 11.79 0.67 -12.64
C GLY A 266 13.12 1.24 -12.18
N TYR A 267 13.92 0.40 -11.52
CA TYR A 267 15.25 0.73 -11.02
C TYR A 267 16.33 0.55 -12.08
N VAL A 268 16.24 1.27 -13.20
CA VAL A 268 17.33 1.44 -14.17
C VAL A 268 17.17 2.78 -14.88
#